data_AF-A0A813UG30-F1
#
_entry.id   AF-A0A813UG30-F1
#
_cell.length_a   1.000
_cell.length_b   1.000
_cell.length_c   1.000
_cell.angle_alpha   90.00
_cell.angle_beta   90.00
_cell.angle_gamma   90.00
#
_symmetry.space_group_name_H-M   'P 1'
#
loop_
_entity.id
_entity.type
_entity.pdbx_description
1 polymer ?
#
loop_
_entity_poly.entity_id
_entity_poly.type
_entity_poly.pdbx_seq_one_letter_code
_entity_poly.pdbx_strand_id
1 'polypeptide(L)'
;MGISTITAGRIRKGQILGQLGEDFITEMEQFSHLGLVKTYCTDHQTSDSAATATALLCGVKTSLGTVGLDGRASRANCLSSHGAHVDSILNWAKELGHPVGIVVTSRITHASPASAYAHSPERNWEGYDSINFGAKQAAQGCVDIAHQLMLQSPPIDILFGGGRRFFYPTQKPDVANSSLYGARTDNISLIDEFWKGSRIDHGHHFTQARYALDDYVEFDNTIGQVKRILQEKGVLNDTLLVVTADHSHSFSFGAGSARGSNIFGFGTLDNANVSTVDKMPVHIITYSNGPNFAATRNKAYFDSIDFNRTEYKWPAANPMVEATHAGEDVAVFAQGPWSHLFIGTMEQHTISHKMAYAACWGAYKTRQGCK
;
A
#
# COMPACT_ATOMS: atom_id res chain seq x y z
N MET A 1 26.16 3.67 16.35
CA MET A 1 26.43 4.56 17.50
C MET A 1 27.28 3.80 18.51
N GLY A 2 28.59 3.98 18.49
CA GLY A 2 29.50 3.28 19.42
C GLY A 2 29.56 3.95 20.80
N ILE A 3 30.26 3.35 21.77
CA ILE A 3 30.40 3.89 23.14
C ILE A 3 31.00 5.30 23.14
N SER A 4 32.00 5.57 22.29
CA SER A 4 32.58 6.89 22.13
C SER A 4 31.55 7.93 21.65
N THR A 5 30.66 7.56 20.73
CA THR A 5 29.56 8.42 20.26
C THR A 5 28.55 8.71 21.36
N ILE A 6 28.23 7.71 22.19
CA ILE A 6 27.31 7.88 23.34
C ILE A 6 27.89 8.91 24.32
N THR A 7 29.15 8.75 24.71
CA THR A 7 29.83 9.69 25.62
C THR A 7 29.93 11.10 25.03
N ALA A 8 30.31 11.24 23.76
CA ALA A 8 30.34 12.55 23.11
C ALA A 8 28.93 13.18 23.00
N GLY A 9 27.91 12.36 22.72
CA GLY A 9 26.51 12.79 22.63
C GLY A 9 25.94 13.26 23.96
N ARG A 10 26.27 12.59 25.07
CA ARG A 10 25.94 13.00 26.45
C ARG A 10 26.47 14.40 26.74
N ILE A 11 27.77 14.61 26.52
CA ILE A 11 28.43 15.90 26.73
C ILE A 11 27.73 16.97 25.90
N ARG A 12 27.49 16.72 24.61
CA ARG A 12 26.81 17.66 23.73
C ARG A 12 25.38 17.98 24.21
N LYS A 13 24.61 16.98 24.64
CA LYS A 13 23.23 17.18 25.12
C LYS A 13 23.21 18.04 26.38
N GLY A 14 24.09 17.77 27.35
CA GLY A 14 24.21 18.59 28.55
C GLY A 14 24.60 20.04 28.25
N GLN A 15 25.56 20.26 27.34
CA GLN A 15 25.98 21.59 26.92
C GLN A 15 24.87 22.39 26.22
N ILE A 16 24.05 21.74 25.37
CA ILE A 16 22.89 22.40 24.74
C ILE A 16 21.89 22.89 25.79
N LEU A 17 21.80 22.21 26.93
CA LEU A 17 20.92 22.54 28.05
C LEU A 17 21.57 23.48 29.09
N GLY A 18 22.77 24.01 28.81
CA GLY A 18 23.47 24.96 29.68
C GLY A 18 24.24 24.32 30.85
N GLN A 19 24.46 23.00 30.83
CA GLN A 19 25.28 22.29 31.82
C GLN A 19 26.72 22.06 31.30
N LEU A 20 27.62 21.55 32.16
CA LEU A 20 29.00 21.22 31.77
C LEU A 20 29.05 20.10 30.72
N GLY A 21 28.31 19.01 30.98
CA GLY A 21 27.99 17.97 29.99
C GLY A 21 28.46 16.57 30.38
N GLU A 22 29.65 16.42 30.98
CA GLU A 22 30.23 15.13 31.33
C GLU A 22 29.40 14.35 32.36
N ASP A 23 28.79 15.07 33.30
CA ASP A 23 27.95 14.58 34.39
C ASP A 23 26.46 14.48 34.01
N PHE A 24 26.07 14.93 32.82
CA PHE A 24 24.69 14.84 32.33
C PHE A 24 24.27 13.38 32.12
N ILE A 25 23.05 12.99 32.51
CA ILE A 25 22.54 11.64 32.27
C ILE A 25 21.53 11.67 31.13
N THR A 26 21.83 11.00 30.01
CA THR A 26 20.88 10.89 28.89
C THR A 26 19.76 9.90 29.19
N GLU A 27 18.64 9.98 28.47
CA GLU A 27 17.49 9.07 28.69
C GLU A 27 17.90 7.58 28.61
N MET A 28 18.79 7.25 27.66
CA MET A 28 19.25 5.87 27.48
C MET A 28 20.16 5.37 28.60
N GLU A 29 20.78 6.29 29.35
CA GLU A 29 21.67 5.96 30.48
C GLU A 29 20.92 5.76 31.78
N GLN A 30 19.63 6.12 31.84
CA GLN A 30 18.76 5.81 32.97
C GLN A 30 18.33 4.34 33.00
N PHE A 31 18.61 3.57 31.95
CA PHE A 31 18.19 2.18 31.85
C PHE A 31 19.01 1.31 32.82
N SER A 32 18.34 0.38 33.50
CA SER A 32 18.93 -0.41 34.59
C SER A 32 19.94 -1.47 34.14
N HIS A 33 20.02 -1.75 32.84
CA HIS A 33 20.85 -2.82 32.29
C HIS A 33 21.64 -2.34 31.06
N LEU A 34 22.90 -2.76 30.98
CA LEU A 34 23.80 -2.50 29.86
C LEU A 34 24.41 -3.83 29.39
N GLY A 35 24.44 -4.04 28.08
CA GLY A 35 25.11 -5.18 27.45
C GLY A 35 25.97 -4.75 26.27
N LEU A 36 26.97 -5.57 25.93
CA LEU A 36 27.83 -5.37 24.76
C LEU A 36 27.46 -6.37 23.66
N VAL A 37 27.44 -5.92 22.42
CA VAL A 37 27.03 -6.73 21.25
C VAL A 37 28.23 -6.91 20.31
N LYS A 38 28.49 -8.16 19.89
CA LYS A 38 29.55 -8.51 18.92
C LYS A 38 29.05 -8.38 17.47
N THR A 39 29.54 -7.38 16.75
CA THR A 39 28.94 -6.91 15.47
C THR A 39 29.55 -7.47 14.18
N TYR A 40 30.51 -8.40 14.24
CA TYR A 40 31.06 -9.02 13.01
C TYR A 40 29.97 -9.70 12.17
N CYS A 41 30.13 -9.74 10.85
CA CYS A 41 29.27 -10.48 9.92
C CYS A 41 29.99 -11.76 9.44
N THR A 42 29.33 -12.61 8.64
CA THR A 42 29.87 -13.95 8.30
C THR A 42 31.17 -13.89 7.49
N ASP A 43 31.38 -12.79 6.76
CA ASP A 43 32.49 -12.61 5.83
C ASP A 43 33.42 -11.42 6.18
N HIS A 44 33.08 -10.58 7.17
CA HIS A 44 33.92 -9.45 7.59
C HIS A 44 33.94 -9.24 9.10
N GLN A 45 35.12 -8.86 9.62
CA GLN A 45 35.30 -8.46 11.02
C GLN A 45 34.56 -7.15 11.32
N THR A 46 34.59 -6.21 10.38
CA THR A 46 33.83 -4.95 10.43
C THR A 46 32.64 -5.04 9.48
N SER A 47 31.45 -5.23 10.05
CA SER A 47 30.21 -5.37 9.29
C SER A 47 29.69 -4.03 8.77
N ASP A 48 28.81 -4.10 7.77
CA ASP A 48 28.01 -2.98 7.31
C ASP A 48 26.62 -2.94 7.97
N SER A 49 25.82 -1.92 7.62
CA SER A 49 24.46 -1.73 8.14
C SER A 49 23.47 -2.83 7.75
N ALA A 50 23.65 -3.47 6.59
CA ALA A 50 22.72 -4.47 6.09
C ALA A 50 22.85 -5.80 6.86
N ALA A 51 24.08 -6.32 6.97
CA ALA A 51 24.32 -7.55 7.70
C ALA A 51 24.03 -7.39 9.21
N THR A 52 24.36 -6.24 9.81
CA THR A 52 24.03 -5.98 11.22
C THR A 52 22.53 -5.81 11.47
N ALA A 53 21.78 -5.19 10.55
CA ALA A 53 20.34 -5.05 10.70
C ALA A 53 19.61 -6.38 10.51
N THR A 54 20.06 -7.25 9.59
CA THR A 54 19.55 -8.62 9.46
C THR A 54 19.80 -9.41 10.75
N ALA A 55 20.98 -9.31 11.35
CA ALA A 55 21.26 -9.95 12.64
C ALA A 55 20.38 -9.41 13.77
N LEU A 56 20.13 -8.11 13.79
CA LEU A 56 19.34 -7.44 14.83
C LEU A 56 17.84 -7.75 14.70
N LEU A 57 17.31 -7.75 13.48
CA LEU A 57 15.87 -7.81 13.21
C LEU A 57 15.39 -9.21 12.84
N CYS A 58 16.23 -10.04 12.24
CA CYS A 58 15.89 -11.41 11.80
C CYS A 58 16.57 -12.49 12.65
N GLY A 59 17.48 -12.12 13.56
CA GLY A 59 18.17 -13.06 14.45
C GLY A 59 19.24 -13.93 13.75
N VAL A 60 19.61 -13.63 12.51
CA VAL A 60 20.58 -14.41 11.71
C VAL A 60 21.72 -13.51 11.22
N LYS A 61 22.97 -13.92 11.46
CA LYS A 61 24.14 -13.25 10.85
C LYS A 61 24.28 -13.66 9.39
N THR A 62 24.63 -12.70 8.55
CA THR A 62 24.73 -12.88 7.10
C THR A 62 25.93 -12.14 6.52
N SER A 63 26.10 -12.20 5.20
CA SER A 63 27.21 -11.62 4.44
C SER A 63 26.99 -10.12 4.22
N LEU A 64 28.10 -9.39 4.11
CA LEU A 64 28.11 -7.94 3.97
C LEU A 64 27.24 -7.47 2.80
N GLY A 65 26.42 -6.44 3.02
CA GLY A 65 25.58 -5.82 2.00
C GLY A 65 24.29 -6.58 1.63
N THR A 66 24.02 -7.74 2.23
CA THR A 66 22.75 -8.47 2.06
C THR A 66 21.71 -8.04 3.11
N VAL A 67 20.43 -8.03 2.74
CA VAL A 67 19.29 -7.54 3.54
C VAL A 67 18.28 -8.68 3.69
N GLY A 68 18.00 -9.12 4.91
CA GLY A 68 16.97 -10.14 5.18
C GLY A 68 17.27 -11.52 4.60
N LEU A 69 18.53 -11.82 4.27
CA LEU A 69 18.95 -13.11 3.75
C LEU A 69 19.91 -13.80 4.71
N ASP A 70 19.91 -15.12 4.78
CA ASP A 70 20.93 -15.88 5.49
C ASP A 70 22.25 -16.00 4.68
N GLY A 71 23.25 -16.65 5.28
CA GLY A 71 24.59 -16.78 4.70
C GLY A 71 24.69 -17.59 3.41
N ARG A 72 23.61 -18.20 2.90
CA ARG A 72 23.58 -18.86 1.58
C ARG A 72 23.56 -17.85 0.44
N ALA A 73 23.02 -16.65 0.69
CA ALA A 73 22.99 -15.58 -0.31
C ALA A 73 24.38 -14.96 -0.52
N SER A 74 24.71 -14.74 -1.79
CA SER A 74 25.91 -14.04 -2.22
C SER A 74 25.56 -12.61 -2.63
N ARG A 75 26.38 -11.65 -2.19
CA ARG A 75 26.14 -10.23 -2.46
C ARG A 75 26.02 -9.96 -3.97
N ALA A 76 25.03 -9.16 -4.35
CA ALA A 76 24.71 -8.77 -5.73
C ALA A 76 24.39 -9.92 -6.70
N ASN A 77 24.20 -11.14 -6.19
CA ASN A 77 23.76 -12.29 -6.98
C ASN A 77 22.28 -12.58 -6.70
N CYS A 78 21.41 -12.12 -7.60
CA CYS A 78 19.96 -12.31 -7.51
C CYS A 78 19.56 -13.78 -7.35
N LEU A 79 20.14 -14.68 -8.15
CA LEU A 79 19.73 -16.08 -8.12
C LEU A 79 20.04 -16.75 -6.77
N SER A 80 21.07 -16.27 -6.06
CA SER A 80 21.44 -16.80 -4.75
C SER A 80 20.53 -16.34 -3.60
N SER A 81 19.69 -15.32 -3.79
CA SER A 81 18.74 -14.91 -2.75
C SER A 81 17.54 -15.85 -2.67
N HIS A 82 17.20 -16.55 -3.76
CA HIS A 82 16.07 -17.46 -3.83
C HIS A 82 16.23 -18.60 -2.80
N GLY A 83 15.30 -18.65 -1.84
CA GLY A 83 15.30 -19.65 -0.77
C GLY A 83 16.23 -19.36 0.41
N ALA A 84 16.90 -18.21 0.42
CA ALA A 84 17.76 -17.74 1.52
C ALA A 84 17.07 -16.70 2.44
N HIS A 85 15.77 -16.49 2.30
CA HIS A 85 15.02 -15.48 3.06
C HIS A 85 14.97 -15.83 4.55
N VAL A 86 15.06 -14.81 5.39
CA VAL A 86 14.83 -14.93 6.85
C VAL A 86 13.77 -13.93 7.28
N ASP A 87 12.83 -14.39 8.10
CA ASP A 87 11.79 -13.52 8.64
C ASP A 87 12.34 -12.61 9.73
N SER A 88 11.77 -11.40 9.79
CA SER A 88 12.09 -10.43 10.81
C SER A 88 11.12 -10.53 12.00
N ILE A 89 11.51 -9.93 13.12
CA ILE A 89 10.64 -9.71 14.27
C ILE A 89 9.39 -8.88 13.90
N LEU A 90 9.47 -8.05 12.86
CA LEU A 90 8.31 -7.31 12.34
C LEU A 90 7.32 -8.28 11.68
N ASN A 91 7.79 -9.21 10.85
CA ASN A 91 6.94 -10.25 10.26
C ASN A 91 6.26 -11.08 11.35
N TRP A 92 7.02 -11.56 12.34
CA TRP A 92 6.45 -12.32 13.46
C TRP A 92 5.42 -11.52 14.26
N ALA A 93 5.67 -10.22 14.48
CA ALA A 93 4.70 -9.35 15.14
C ALA A 93 3.40 -9.21 14.32
N LYS A 94 3.49 -9.07 12.99
CA LYS A 94 2.32 -9.02 12.11
C LYS A 94 1.56 -10.34 12.04
N GLU A 95 2.26 -11.48 12.00
CA GLU A 95 1.64 -12.82 12.05
C GLU A 95 0.83 -13.03 13.34
N LEU A 96 1.29 -12.45 14.45
CA LEU A 96 0.57 -12.44 15.74
C LEU A 96 -0.55 -11.38 15.81
N GLY A 97 -0.70 -10.55 14.78
CA GLY A 97 -1.71 -9.49 14.70
C GLY A 97 -1.37 -8.23 15.51
N HIS A 98 -0.10 -8.00 15.82
CA HIS A 98 0.35 -6.77 16.48
C HIS A 98 0.60 -5.66 15.46
N PRO A 99 0.31 -4.39 15.81
CA PRO A 99 0.72 -3.26 14.98
C PRO A 99 2.24 -3.13 14.98
N VAL A 100 2.79 -2.73 13.84
CA VAL A 100 4.24 -2.53 13.66
C VAL A 100 4.51 -1.18 13.02
N GLY A 101 5.68 -0.63 13.33
CA GLY A 101 6.09 0.65 12.76
C GLY A 101 7.58 0.74 12.55
N ILE A 102 7.98 1.49 11.53
CA ILE A 102 9.37 1.84 11.23
C ILE A 102 9.48 3.35 11.20
N VAL A 103 10.34 3.88 12.07
CA VAL A 103 10.64 5.32 12.17
C VAL A 103 12.15 5.49 12.03
N VAL A 104 12.57 6.21 10.99
CA VAL A 104 13.97 6.48 10.69
C VAL A 104 14.13 7.91 10.19
N THR A 105 15.33 8.47 10.35
CA THR A 105 15.71 9.74 9.71
C THR A 105 16.38 9.55 8.35
N SER A 106 16.77 8.30 8.03
CA SER A 106 17.29 7.91 6.72
C SER A 106 16.15 7.71 5.70
N ARG A 107 16.50 7.21 4.52
CA ARG A 107 15.52 6.63 3.61
C ARG A 107 14.91 5.37 4.22
N ILE A 108 13.62 5.16 4.00
CA ILE A 108 12.93 3.95 4.49
C ILE A 108 13.37 2.67 3.77
N THR A 109 13.93 2.82 2.57
CA THR A 109 14.56 1.79 1.74
C THR A 109 16.02 1.53 2.10
N HIS A 110 16.59 2.30 3.03
CA HIS A 110 17.97 2.09 3.47
C HIS A 110 18.11 0.73 4.19
N ALA A 111 19.31 0.16 4.20
CA ALA A 111 19.57 -1.19 4.71
C ALA A 111 18.98 -1.51 6.09
N SER A 112 19.08 -0.57 7.04
CA SER A 112 18.62 -0.78 8.42
C SER A 112 17.10 -0.97 8.53
N PRO A 113 16.25 -0.04 8.04
CA PRO A 113 14.80 -0.29 7.99
C PRO A 113 14.42 -1.41 7.01
N ALA A 114 15.11 -1.55 5.88
CA ALA A 114 14.82 -2.58 4.87
C ALA A 114 14.90 -4.00 5.42
N SER A 115 15.84 -4.28 6.33
CA SER A 115 15.98 -5.63 6.93
C SER A 115 14.78 -6.04 7.78
N ALA A 116 13.86 -5.13 8.09
CA ALA A 116 12.61 -5.45 8.77
C ALA A 116 11.56 -6.06 7.83
N TYR A 117 11.64 -5.85 6.51
CA TYR A 117 10.56 -6.19 5.58
C TYR A 117 11.01 -6.73 4.22
N ALA A 118 12.27 -6.55 3.83
CA ALA A 118 12.78 -6.88 2.51
C ALA A 118 13.83 -8.00 2.55
N HIS A 119 13.94 -8.68 1.41
CA HIS A 119 14.89 -9.74 1.10
C HIS A 119 15.66 -9.35 -0.17
N SER A 120 16.90 -8.87 -0.04
CA SER A 120 17.71 -8.40 -1.17
C SER A 120 19.18 -8.78 -1.03
N PRO A 121 19.82 -9.35 -2.07
CA PRO A 121 21.25 -9.67 -2.03
C PRO A 121 22.14 -8.43 -2.21
N GLU A 122 21.58 -7.24 -2.46
CA GLU A 122 22.34 -5.99 -2.50
C GLU A 122 21.52 -4.85 -1.91
N ARG A 123 22.02 -4.29 -0.81
CA ARG A 123 21.40 -3.18 -0.06
C ARG A 123 21.17 -1.92 -0.88
N ASN A 124 21.91 -1.73 -1.97
CA ASN A 124 21.76 -0.56 -2.85
C ASN A 124 20.64 -0.72 -3.87
N TRP A 125 19.97 -1.88 -3.95
CA TRP A 125 18.78 -2.09 -4.77
C TRP A 125 17.54 -1.44 -4.14
N GLU A 126 17.66 -0.17 -3.76
CA GLU A 126 16.64 0.60 -3.03
C GLU A 126 15.38 0.86 -3.87
N GLY A 127 15.52 1.00 -5.20
CA GLY A 127 14.41 1.19 -6.15
C GLY A 127 14.79 0.72 -7.56
N TYR A 128 13.81 0.58 -8.45
CA TYR A 128 14.06 0.22 -9.86
C TYR A 128 14.68 1.39 -10.62
N ASP A 129 16.00 1.56 -10.53
CA ASP A 129 16.71 2.73 -11.05
C ASP A 129 17.58 2.40 -12.28
N SER A 130 18.56 3.25 -12.62
CA SER A 130 19.53 3.00 -13.69
C SER A 130 20.93 2.70 -13.17
N ILE A 131 21.11 2.70 -11.84
CA ILE A 131 22.43 2.73 -11.19
C ILE A 131 22.70 1.40 -10.51
N ASN A 132 21.76 0.90 -9.72
CA ASN A 132 21.94 -0.22 -8.83
C ASN A 132 21.07 -1.42 -9.22
N PHE A 133 19.82 -1.18 -9.63
CA PHE A 133 18.84 -2.21 -9.98
C PHE A 133 18.21 -1.92 -11.33
N GLY A 134 17.78 -2.95 -12.06
CA GLY A 134 17.01 -2.75 -13.30
C GLY A 134 16.60 -4.06 -13.96
N ALA A 135 16.38 -4.01 -15.27
CA ALA A 135 15.79 -5.11 -16.05
C ALA A 135 16.55 -6.45 -15.93
N LYS A 136 17.89 -6.40 -15.77
CA LYS A 136 18.71 -7.62 -15.64
C LYS A 136 18.37 -8.40 -14.36
N GLN A 137 18.31 -7.72 -13.22
CA GLN A 137 17.99 -8.32 -11.93
C GLN A 137 16.50 -8.71 -11.88
N ALA A 138 15.62 -7.86 -12.41
CA ALA A 138 14.20 -8.16 -12.51
C ALA A 138 13.91 -9.41 -13.35
N ALA A 139 14.62 -9.60 -14.47
CA ALA A 139 14.51 -10.81 -15.29
C ALA A 139 14.98 -12.09 -14.57
N GLN A 140 15.75 -11.97 -13.49
CA GLN A 140 16.18 -13.08 -12.63
C GLN A 140 15.22 -13.32 -11.44
N GLY A 141 14.11 -12.58 -11.38
CA GLY A 141 13.09 -12.69 -10.34
C GLY A 141 13.38 -11.87 -9.07
N CYS A 142 14.40 -11.02 -9.07
CA CYS A 142 14.59 -10.09 -7.96
C CYS A 142 13.68 -8.88 -8.07
N VAL A 143 13.46 -8.25 -6.92
CA VAL A 143 12.56 -7.13 -6.74
C VAL A 143 13.26 -6.06 -5.92
N ASP A 144 13.12 -4.80 -6.31
CA ASP A 144 13.72 -3.67 -5.59
C ASP A 144 13.07 -3.45 -4.21
N ILE A 145 13.85 -2.93 -3.25
CA ILE A 145 13.43 -2.80 -1.84
C ILE A 145 12.17 -1.93 -1.69
N ALA A 146 12.04 -0.84 -2.46
CA ALA A 146 10.84 0.00 -2.42
C ALA A 146 9.59 -0.78 -2.86
N HIS A 147 9.69 -1.60 -3.91
CA HIS A 147 8.57 -2.43 -4.36
C HIS A 147 8.23 -3.51 -3.32
N GLN A 148 9.24 -4.13 -2.69
CA GLN A 148 9.00 -5.08 -1.60
C GLN A 148 8.24 -4.44 -0.43
N LEU A 149 8.64 -3.23 -0.01
CA LEU A 149 7.97 -2.48 1.05
C LEU A 149 6.49 -2.27 0.75
N MET A 150 6.18 -1.81 -0.46
CA MET A 150 4.82 -1.40 -0.79
C MET A 150 3.93 -2.61 -1.10
N LEU A 151 4.42 -3.59 -1.87
CA LEU A 151 3.55 -4.59 -2.50
C LEU A 151 3.81 -6.04 -2.07
N GLN A 152 4.85 -6.31 -1.26
CA GLN A 152 5.18 -7.68 -0.85
C GLN A 152 5.31 -7.87 0.66
N SER A 153 5.64 -6.82 1.41
CA SER A 153 5.71 -6.90 2.86
C SER A 153 4.33 -6.89 3.51
N PRO A 154 4.17 -7.50 4.69
CA PRO A 154 2.98 -7.31 5.50
C PRO A 154 2.69 -5.81 5.74
N PRO A 155 1.41 -5.39 5.85
CA PRO A 155 1.08 -3.98 6.07
C PRO A 155 1.78 -3.39 7.29
N ILE A 156 2.57 -2.33 7.08
CA ILE A 156 3.26 -1.61 8.16
C ILE A 156 2.38 -0.42 8.57
N ASP A 157 1.98 -0.38 9.84
CA ASP A 157 0.97 0.55 10.32
C ASP A 157 1.50 1.99 10.45
N ILE A 158 2.79 2.15 10.77
CA ILE A 158 3.45 3.46 10.87
C ILE A 158 4.76 3.43 10.08
N LEU A 159 4.89 4.34 9.12
CA LEU A 159 6.08 4.46 8.29
C LEU A 159 6.54 5.92 8.21
N PHE A 160 7.61 6.25 8.94
CA PHE A 160 8.22 7.59 8.89
C PHE A 160 9.68 7.52 8.47
N GLY A 161 10.03 8.29 7.45
CA GLY A 161 11.40 8.41 6.95
C GLY A 161 11.47 9.21 5.65
N GLY A 162 12.67 9.26 5.08
CA GLY A 162 12.90 9.82 3.75
C GLY A 162 12.79 8.77 2.64
N GLY A 163 13.27 9.11 1.45
CA GLY A 163 13.42 8.17 0.34
C GLY A 163 12.35 8.23 -0.75
N ARG A 164 11.48 9.26 -0.75
CA ARG A 164 10.38 9.46 -1.72
C ARG A 164 10.76 9.16 -3.18
N ARG A 165 11.98 9.54 -3.61
CA ARG A 165 12.45 9.32 -4.98
C ARG A 165 12.30 7.88 -5.47
N PHE A 166 12.48 6.86 -4.61
CA PHE A 166 12.46 5.46 -5.02
C PHE A 166 11.05 4.90 -5.24
N PHE A 167 10.02 5.69 -4.93
CA PHE A 167 8.61 5.32 -5.07
C PHE A 167 7.93 5.99 -6.27
N TYR A 168 8.64 6.86 -7.01
CA TYR A 168 8.06 7.64 -8.09
C TYR A 168 8.86 7.52 -9.41
N PRO A 169 8.19 7.63 -10.58
CA PRO A 169 8.83 7.66 -11.89
C PRO A 169 9.80 8.84 -12.06
N THR A 170 10.76 8.70 -12.97
CA THR A 170 11.74 9.77 -13.28
C THR A 170 11.12 11.07 -13.79
N GLN A 171 9.87 11.04 -14.26
CA GLN A 171 9.13 12.21 -14.75
C GLN A 171 8.33 12.92 -13.64
N LYS A 172 8.17 12.32 -12.46
CA LYS A 172 7.37 12.89 -11.36
C LYS A 172 8.25 13.78 -10.47
N PRO A 173 8.00 15.10 -10.39
CA PRO A 173 8.74 15.99 -9.51
C PRO A 173 8.42 15.71 -8.04
N ASP A 174 9.39 15.93 -7.14
CA ASP A 174 9.18 15.78 -5.71
C ASP A 174 8.30 16.91 -5.15
N VAL A 175 7.33 16.53 -4.32
CA VAL A 175 6.33 17.45 -3.76
C VAL A 175 6.90 18.55 -2.86
N ALA A 176 8.05 18.31 -2.21
CA ALA A 176 8.67 19.30 -1.33
C ALA A 176 9.76 20.11 -2.05
N ASN A 177 10.25 19.63 -3.19
CA ASN A 177 11.27 20.32 -3.98
C ASN A 177 11.13 19.92 -5.46
N SER A 178 10.50 20.78 -6.26
CA SER A 178 10.22 20.54 -7.68
C SER A 178 11.46 20.44 -8.57
N SER A 179 12.65 20.76 -8.05
CA SER A 179 13.92 20.55 -8.76
C SER A 179 14.45 19.11 -8.63
N LEU A 180 13.85 18.30 -7.77
CA LEU A 180 14.16 16.88 -7.61
C LEU A 180 13.05 16.03 -8.24
N TYR A 181 13.42 14.84 -8.70
CA TYR A 181 12.52 13.91 -9.40
C TYR A 181 12.59 12.51 -8.81
N GLY A 182 11.60 11.69 -9.14
CA GLY A 182 11.63 10.25 -8.89
C GLY A 182 12.83 9.57 -9.55
N ALA A 183 13.13 8.35 -9.11
CA ALA A 183 14.26 7.56 -9.58
C ALA A 183 13.83 6.33 -10.38
N ARG A 184 12.53 6.01 -10.42
CA ARG A 184 12.05 4.77 -11.02
C ARG A 184 12.06 4.82 -12.55
N THR A 185 12.84 3.95 -13.17
CA THR A 185 13.02 3.88 -14.65
C THR A 185 12.03 2.95 -15.33
N ASP A 186 11.28 2.16 -14.56
CA ASP A 186 10.15 1.33 -15.02
C ASP A 186 8.87 2.12 -15.27
N ASN A 187 8.89 3.45 -15.05
CA ASN A 187 7.75 4.35 -15.16
C ASN A 187 6.57 3.99 -14.22
N ILE A 188 6.85 3.27 -13.14
CA ILE A 188 5.86 2.90 -12.12
C ILE A 188 5.93 3.87 -10.95
N SER A 189 4.77 4.26 -10.42
CA SER A 189 4.66 4.99 -9.16
C SER A 189 4.16 4.03 -8.09
N LEU A 190 5.05 3.60 -7.18
CA LEU A 190 4.70 2.62 -6.15
C LEU A 190 3.71 3.17 -5.12
N ILE A 191 3.71 4.48 -4.91
CA ILE A 191 2.69 5.13 -4.08
C ILE A 191 1.34 4.95 -4.75
N ASP A 192 1.25 5.21 -6.05
CA ASP A 192 0.01 5.03 -6.79
C ASP A 192 -0.33 3.53 -6.86
N GLU A 193 0.63 2.62 -7.06
CA GLU A 193 0.43 1.15 -7.00
C GLU A 193 -0.03 0.61 -5.64
N PHE A 194 0.35 1.25 -4.54
CA PHE A 194 -0.09 0.87 -3.20
C PHE A 194 -1.49 1.40 -2.89
N TRP A 195 -1.74 2.68 -3.20
CA TRP A 195 -3.06 3.30 -3.09
C TRP A 195 -4.06 2.74 -4.08
N LYS A 196 -3.59 1.94 -5.02
CA LYS A 196 -4.36 1.07 -5.87
C LYS A 196 -5.04 -0.11 -5.10
N GLY A 197 -4.92 -0.23 -3.78
CA GLY A 197 -6.00 -0.82 -2.95
C GLY A 197 -7.32 -0.01 -2.98
N SER A 198 -7.29 1.13 -3.66
CA SER A 198 -8.39 1.96 -4.17
C SER A 198 -8.36 1.92 -5.72
N ARG A 199 -8.31 0.73 -6.34
CA ARG A 199 -8.27 0.56 -7.82
C ARG A 199 -9.65 0.56 -8.45
N ILE A 200 -10.72 0.46 -7.66
CA ILE A 200 -12.08 0.75 -8.10
C ILE A 200 -12.12 2.09 -8.86
N ASP A 201 -11.54 3.13 -8.25
CA ASP A 201 -11.45 4.49 -8.82
C ASP A 201 -10.64 4.54 -10.13
N HIS A 202 -9.42 4.01 -10.10
CA HIS A 202 -8.55 3.96 -11.28
C HIS A 202 -9.15 3.17 -12.45
N GLY A 203 -9.78 2.02 -12.17
CA GLY A 203 -10.48 1.24 -13.17
C GLY A 203 -11.61 2.05 -13.81
N HIS A 204 -12.36 2.80 -13.01
CA HIS A 204 -13.38 3.70 -13.52
C HIS A 204 -12.80 4.87 -14.35
N HIS A 205 -11.71 5.51 -13.92
CA HIS A 205 -11.03 6.55 -14.71
C HIS A 205 -10.64 6.08 -16.12
N PHE A 206 -10.21 4.83 -16.29
CA PHE A 206 -9.84 4.30 -17.60
C PHE A 206 -10.97 3.59 -18.35
N THR A 207 -12.21 3.68 -17.87
CA THR A 207 -13.39 2.93 -18.31
C THR A 207 -13.20 1.40 -18.32
N GLN A 208 -12.31 0.88 -17.49
CA GLN A 208 -11.97 -0.53 -17.34
C GLN A 208 -12.86 -1.19 -16.28
N ALA A 209 -14.11 -1.44 -16.65
CA ALA A 209 -15.10 -1.92 -15.69
C ALA A 209 -14.77 -3.30 -15.10
N ARG A 210 -14.16 -4.22 -15.88
CA ARG A 210 -13.68 -5.51 -15.36
C ARG A 210 -12.69 -5.33 -14.21
N TYR A 211 -11.73 -4.45 -14.42
CA TYR A 211 -10.72 -4.13 -13.44
C TYR A 211 -11.31 -3.51 -12.17
N ALA A 212 -12.20 -2.51 -12.32
CA ALA A 212 -12.86 -1.87 -11.19
C ALA A 212 -13.72 -2.85 -10.37
N LEU A 213 -14.47 -3.73 -11.05
CA LEU A 213 -15.36 -4.68 -10.39
C LEU A 213 -14.62 -5.87 -9.77
N ASP A 214 -13.54 -6.36 -10.38
CA ASP A 214 -12.68 -7.37 -9.76
C ASP A 214 -11.99 -6.81 -8.50
N ASP A 215 -11.56 -5.55 -8.51
CA ASP A 215 -10.98 -4.88 -7.33
C ASP A 215 -12.03 -4.69 -6.21
N TYR A 216 -13.27 -4.37 -6.57
CA TYR A 216 -14.40 -4.36 -5.63
C TYR A 216 -14.62 -5.74 -4.97
N VAL A 217 -14.51 -6.84 -5.73
CA VAL A 217 -14.63 -8.20 -5.18
C VAL A 217 -13.54 -8.48 -4.15
N GLU A 218 -12.29 -8.07 -4.42
CA GLU A 218 -11.20 -8.23 -3.45
C GLU A 218 -11.36 -7.34 -2.21
N PHE A 219 -11.90 -6.13 -2.37
CA PHE A 219 -12.28 -5.27 -1.25
C PHE A 219 -13.36 -5.92 -0.37
N ASP A 220 -14.41 -6.50 -0.98
CA ASP A 220 -15.46 -7.22 -0.24
C ASP A 220 -14.93 -8.49 0.44
N ASN A 221 -14.09 -9.28 -0.24
CA ASN A 221 -13.40 -10.42 0.35
C ASN A 221 -12.60 -10.02 1.59
N THR A 222 -11.91 -8.87 1.54
CA THR A 222 -11.15 -8.31 2.66
C THR A 222 -12.06 -7.99 3.86
N ILE A 223 -13.22 -7.37 3.62
CA ILE A 223 -14.23 -7.13 4.67
C ILE A 223 -14.68 -8.47 5.29
N GLY A 224 -14.90 -9.50 4.48
CA GLY A 224 -15.21 -10.85 4.93
C GLY A 224 -14.12 -11.45 5.83
N GLN A 225 -12.84 -11.30 5.45
CA GLN A 225 -11.71 -11.75 6.25
C GLN A 225 -11.60 -11.00 7.59
N VAL A 226 -11.77 -9.68 7.58
CA VAL A 226 -11.78 -8.86 8.80
C VAL A 226 -12.87 -9.35 9.75
N LYS A 227 -14.10 -9.57 9.24
CA LYS A 227 -15.21 -10.09 10.06
C LYS A 227 -14.88 -11.46 10.65
N ARG A 228 -14.27 -12.37 9.88
CA ARG A 228 -13.86 -13.70 10.35
C ARG A 228 -12.82 -13.61 11.46
N ILE A 229 -11.79 -12.77 11.30
CA ILE A 229 -10.76 -12.55 12.32
C ILE A 229 -11.37 -12.00 13.62
N LEU A 230 -12.26 -11.02 13.52
CA LEU A 230 -12.95 -10.46 14.68
C LEU A 230 -13.87 -11.47 15.36
N GLN A 231 -14.50 -12.35 14.59
CA GLN A 231 -15.32 -13.44 15.10
C GLN A 231 -14.47 -14.48 15.84
N GLU A 232 -13.35 -14.90 15.26
CA GLU A 232 -12.39 -15.84 15.87
C GLU A 232 -11.79 -15.30 17.17
N LYS A 233 -11.54 -13.98 17.22
CA LYS A 233 -11.08 -13.28 18.43
C LYS A 233 -12.19 -13.00 19.46
N GLY A 234 -13.45 -13.31 19.14
CA GLY A 234 -14.59 -13.07 20.03
C GLY A 234 -14.93 -11.60 20.24
N VAL A 235 -14.44 -10.69 19.39
CA VAL A 235 -14.60 -9.22 19.54
C VAL A 235 -15.45 -8.60 18.43
N LEU A 236 -16.02 -9.39 17.51
CA LEU A 236 -16.88 -8.86 16.43
C LEU A 236 -18.06 -8.05 16.97
N ASN A 237 -18.69 -8.50 18.05
CA ASN A 237 -19.82 -7.79 18.67
C ASN A 237 -19.41 -6.52 19.42
N ASP A 238 -18.12 -6.37 19.73
CA ASP A 238 -17.55 -5.19 20.41
C ASP A 238 -16.84 -4.25 19.42
N THR A 239 -16.84 -4.58 18.13
CA THR A 239 -16.14 -3.82 17.09
C THR A 239 -17.15 -3.12 16.17
N LEU A 240 -17.07 -1.80 16.08
CA LEU A 240 -17.79 -1.03 15.06
C LEU A 240 -17.01 -1.11 13.74
N LEU A 241 -17.60 -1.77 12.74
CA LEU A 241 -17.11 -1.77 11.36
C LEU A 241 -17.92 -0.77 10.54
N VAL A 242 -17.23 0.10 9.80
CA VAL A 242 -17.82 1.09 8.89
C VAL A 242 -17.13 0.99 7.54
N VAL A 243 -17.91 0.88 6.47
CA VAL A 243 -17.46 0.80 5.07
C VAL A 243 -18.19 1.88 4.28
N THR A 244 -17.48 2.70 3.54
CA THR A 244 -18.03 3.80 2.73
C THR A 244 -17.12 4.06 1.53
N ALA A 245 -17.58 4.86 0.58
CA ALA A 245 -16.72 5.49 -0.43
C ALA A 245 -16.48 6.96 -0.08
N ASP A 246 -15.48 7.56 -0.71
CA ASP A 246 -15.17 8.99 -0.70
C ASP A 246 -15.97 9.75 -1.77
N HIS A 247 -16.17 9.16 -2.95
CA HIS A 247 -17.05 9.65 -4.02
C HIS A 247 -17.50 8.50 -4.94
N SER A 248 -18.29 8.82 -5.96
CA SER A 248 -18.69 7.86 -7.01
C SER A 248 -18.00 8.16 -8.35
N HIS A 249 -18.41 7.46 -9.42
CA HIS A 249 -17.92 7.64 -10.79
C HIS A 249 -19.05 7.80 -11.78
N SER A 250 -18.73 8.33 -12.96
CA SER A 250 -19.62 8.43 -14.12
C SER A 250 -19.97 7.06 -14.74
N PHE A 251 -20.00 6.00 -13.94
CA PHE A 251 -20.31 4.61 -14.27
C PHE A 251 -21.81 4.35 -14.16
N SER A 252 -22.34 3.54 -15.08
CA SER A 252 -23.74 3.11 -15.09
C SER A 252 -23.86 1.69 -15.62
N PHE A 253 -24.89 0.96 -15.18
CA PHE A 253 -25.24 -0.34 -15.75
C PHE A 253 -26.74 -0.39 -16.08
N GLY A 254 -27.11 -0.94 -17.23
CA GLY A 254 -28.47 -0.91 -17.77
C GLY A 254 -28.66 -1.84 -18.97
N ALA A 255 -29.33 -1.35 -20.01
CA ALA A 255 -29.63 -2.08 -21.26
C ALA A 255 -30.52 -3.33 -21.13
N GLY A 256 -31.18 -3.49 -19.97
CA GLY A 256 -32.18 -4.53 -19.65
C GLY A 256 -31.77 -5.96 -20.01
N SER A 257 -30.62 -6.39 -19.51
CA SER A 257 -30.16 -7.77 -19.60
C SER A 257 -31.04 -8.73 -18.81
N ALA A 258 -31.18 -9.97 -19.31
CA ALA A 258 -31.88 -11.05 -18.61
C ALA A 258 -31.13 -11.44 -17.33
N ARG A 259 -31.87 -11.90 -16.32
CA ARG A 259 -31.31 -12.37 -15.04
C ARG A 259 -30.26 -13.47 -15.28
N GLY A 260 -29.06 -13.31 -14.71
CA GLY A 260 -27.95 -14.26 -14.84
C GLY A 260 -27.01 -14.00 -16.02
N SER A 261 -27.25 -12.94 -16.81
CA SER A 261 -26.33 -12.53 -17.87
C SER A 261 -24.99 -12.05 -17.30
N ASN A 262 -23.91 -12.22 -18.07
CA ASN A 262 -22.59 -11.68 -17.72
C ASN A 262 -22.66 -10.15 -17.66
N ILE A 263 -22.35 -9.55 -16.51
CA ILE A 263 -22.39 -8.09 -16.27
C ILE A 263 -21.51 -7.29 -17.23
N PHE A 264 -20.45 -7.91 -17.75
CA PHE A 264 -19.52 -7.32 -18.72
C PHE A 264 -20.08 -7.30 -20.15
N GLY A 265 -21.09 -8.12 -20.42
CA GLY A 265 -21.65 -8.38 -21.73
C GLY A 265 -22.60 -7.30 -22.25
N PHE A 266 -23.47 -7.72 -23.16
CA PHE A 266 -24.44 -6.86 -23.84
C PHE A 266 -25.84 -6.99 -23.24
N GLY A 267 -26.64 -5.94 -23.38
CA GLY A 267 -28.06 -5.94 -23.06
C GLY A 267 -28.83 -6.94 -23.93
N THR A 268 -30.01 -7.36 -23.46
CA THR A 268 -30.82 -8.39 -24.14
C THR A 268 -32.31 -8.05 -24.21
N LEU A 269 -32.68 -6.77 -24.06
CA LEU A 269 -34.09 -6.34 -24.16
C LEU A 269 -34.68 -6.77 -25.52
N ASP A 270 -35.89 -7.33 -25.49
CA ASP A 270 -36.67 -7.76 -26.66
C ASP A 270 -35.93 -8.69 -27.65
N ASN A 271 -35.04 -9.56 -27.14
CA ASN A 271 -34.17 -10.44 -27.94
C ASN A 271 -33.23 -9.71 -28.90
N ALA A 272 -33.00 -8.40 -28.70
CA ALA A 272 -32.06 -7.60 -29.47
C ALA A 272 -30.94 -7.08 -28.57
N ASN A 273 -29.70 -7.43 -28.88
CA ASN A 273 -28.50 -6.91 -28.20
C ASN A 273 -27.97 -5.60 -28.82
N VAL A 274 -28.78 -4.97 -29.67
CA VAL A 274 -28.40 -3.80 -30.47
C VAL A 274 -29.35 -2.63 -30.24
N SER A 275 -28.84 -1.42 -30.42
CA SER A 275 -29.62 -0.19 -30.34
C SER A 275 -30.66 -0.12 -31.46
N THR A 276 -31.84 0.41 -31.16
CA THR A 276 -32.94 0.54 -32.13
C THR A 276 -32.65 1.58 -33.22
N VAL A 277 -31.70 2.49 -32.96
CA VAL A 277 -31.36 3.63 -33.83
C VAL A 277 -30.25 3.28 -34.81
N ASP A 278 -29.07 2.92 -34.31
CA ASP A 278 -27.84 2.70 -35.10
C ASP A 278 -27.49 1.22 -35.31
N LYS A 279 -28.27 0.30 -34.73
CA LYS A 279 -28.08 -1.16 -34.80
C LYS A 279 -26.73 -1.65 -34.26
N MET A 280 -26.06 -0.85 -33.43
CA MET A 280 -24.80 -1.20 -32.78
C MET A 280 -25.04 -1.97 -31.47
N PRO A 281 -24.16 -2.92 -31.06
CA PRO A 281 -24.30 -3.62 -29.79
C PRO A 281 -24.32 -2.68 -28.59
N VAL A 282 -25.20 -2.93 -27.62
CA VAL A 282 -25.36 -2.10 -26.42
C VAL A 282 -24.78 -2.84 -25.23
N HIS A 283 -23.69 -2.33 -24.66
CA HIS A 283 -23.12 -2.88 -23.43
C HIS A 283 -24.08 -2.69 -22.25
N ILE A 284 -24.06 -3.64 -21.31
CA ILE A 284 -24.74 -3.47 -20.02
C ILE A 284 -24.11 -2.31 -19.26
N ILE A 285 -22.78 -2.25 -19.23
CA ILE A 285 -22.02 -1.19 -18.56
C ILE A 285 -21.70 -0.06 -19.54
N THR A 286 -21.88 1.19 -19.10
CA THR A 286 -21.48 2.39 -19.83
C THR A 286 -20.97 3.48 -18.91
N TYR A 287 -20.15 4.39 -19.45
CA TYR A 287 -19.70 5.58 -18.75
C TYR A 287 -20.27 6.85 -19.39
N SER A 288 -20.60 7.86 -18.59
CA SER A 288 -21.08 9.15 -19.11
C SER A 288 -19.96 9.94 -19.79
N ASN A 289 -18.71 9.76 -19.37
CA ASN A 289 -17.53 10.32 -20.01
C ASN A 289 -16.31 9.41 -19.79
N GLY A 290 -15.22 9.66 -20.52
CA GLY A 290 -13.99 8.89 -20.37
C GLY A 290 -13.39 8.42 -21.71
N PRO A 291 -12.32 7.61 -21.65
CA PRO A 291 -11.72 7.06 -22.85
C PRO A 291 -12.66 6.10 -23.60
N ASN A 292 -12.29 5.78 -24.84
CA ASN A 292 -12.94 4.75 -25.68
C ASN A 292 -14.31 5.10 -26.30
N PHE A 293 -14.67 6.39 -26.39
CA PHE A 293 -15.82 6.87 -27.16
C PHE A 293 -15.77 6.47 -28.65
N ALA A 294 -14.63 6.68 -29.33
CA ALA A 294 -14.54 6.53 -30.80
C ALA A 294 -14.53 5.07 -31.27
N ALA A 295 -13.89 4.17 -30.52
CA ALA A 295 -13.76 2.76 -30.92
C ALA A 295 -15.10 2.02 -30.86
N THR A 296 -15.97 2.38 -29.90
CA THR A 296 -17.29 1.79 -29.68
C THR A 296 -18.36 2.24 -30.69
N ARG A 297 -17.96 3.02 -31.72
CA ARG A 297 -18.79 3.40 -32.89
C ARG A 297 -18.43 2.63 -34.16
N ASN A 298 -17.47 1.71 -34.09
CA ASN A 298 -17.07 0.86 -35.22
C ASN A 298 -17.58 -0.58 -35.01
N LYS A 299 -18.32 -1.15 -35.98
CA LYS A 299 -18.88 -2.51 -35.84
C LYS A 299 -17.80 -3.59 -35.69
N ALA A 300 -16.67 -3.44 -36.38
CA ALA A 300 -15.54 -4.36 -36.28
C ALA A 300 -14.87 -4.36 -34.89
N TYR A 301 -15.07 -3.30 -34.10
CA TYR A 301 -14.61 -3.24 -32.71
C TYR A 301 -15.28 -4.33 -31.86
N PHE A 302 -16.57 -4.58 -32.11
CA PHE A 302 -17.36 -5.52 -31.32
C PHE A 302 -17.03 -6.98 -31.60
N ASP A 303 -16.57 -7.30 -32.81
CA ASP A 303 -16.17 -8.66 -33.21
C ASP A 303 -14.85 -9.12 -32.54
N SER A 304 -14.14 -8.20 -31.88
CA SER A 304 -12.83 -8.44 -31.25
C SER A 304 -12.84 -8.38 -29.72
N ILE A 305 -14.02 -8.27 -29.10
CA ILE A 305 -14.15 -8.09 -27.66
C ILE A 305 -13.87 -9.40 -26.91
N ASP A 306 -12.93 -9.32 -25.97
CA ASP A 306 -12.71 -10.34 -24.96
C ASP A 306 -12.99 -9.74 -23.57
N PHE A 307 -14.12 -10.14 -22.99
CA PHE A 307 -14.57 -9.67 -21.67
C PHE A 307 -13.71 -10.17 -20.50
N ASN A 308 -12.78 -11.11 -20.74
CA ASN A 308 -11.84 -11.56 -19.72
C ASN A 308 -10.61 -10.65 -19.62
N ARG A 309 -10.40 -9.73 -20.58
CA ARG A 309 -9.29 -8.79 -20.51
C ARG A 309 -9.63 -7.64 -19.56
N THR A 310 -8.84 -7.54 -18.49
CA THR A 310 -8.93 -6.48 -17.50
C THR A 310 -8.73 -5.08 -18.10
N GLU A 311 -7.97 -4.98 -19.19
CA GLU A 311 -7.67 -3.69 -19.85
C GLU A 311 -8.76 -3.24 -20.83
N TYR A 312 -9.78 -4.07 -21.09
CA TYR A 312 -10.87 -3.71 -22.00
C TYR A 312 -11.58 -2.45 -21.48
N LYS A 313 -11.82 -1.50 -22.39
CA LYS A 313 -12.42 -0.22 -22.07
C LYS A 313 -13.87 -0.23 -22.52
N TRP A 314 -14.79 0.10 -21.62
CA TRP A 314 -16.21 0.20 -21.93
C TRP A 314 -16.54 1.52 -22.63
N PRO A 315 -17.68 1.59 -23.35
CA PRO A 315 -18.08 2.81 -24.02
C PRO A 315 -18.29 3.96 -23.04
N ALA A 316 -17.77 5.13 -23.44
CA ALA A 316 -18.07 6.41 -22.82
C ALA A 316 -19.00 7.23 -23.74
N ALA A 317 -19.88 8.08 -23.18
CA ALA A 317 -20.74 8.96 -23.97
C ALA A 317 -20.07 10.29 -24.36
N ASN A 318 -19.13 10.79 -23.56
CA ASN A 318 -18.34 11.99 -23.87
C ASN A 318 -16.83 11.66 -23.82
N PRO A 319 -16.05 11.96 -24.88
CA PRO A 319 -14.65 11.58 -24.94
C PRO A 319 -13.80 12.40 -23.96
N MET A 320 -13.07 11.70 -23.09
CA MET A 320 -12.07 12.27 -22.18
C MET A 320 -10.85 11.36 -22.09
N VAL A 321 -9.70 11.88 -21.64
CA VAL A 321 -8.50 11.06 -21.39
C VAL A 321 -8.74 10.12 -20.21
N GLU A 322 -9.47 10.59 -19.21
CA GLU A 322 -9.94 9.85 -18.04
C GLU A 322 -11.42 10.18 -17.79
N ALA A 323 -12.19 9.20 -17.34
CA ALA A 323 -13.55 9.42 -16.88
C ALA A 323 -13.52 10.27 -15.60
N THR A 324 -14.55 11.05 -15.34
CA THR A 324 -14.66 11.86 -14.12
C THR A 324 -15.25 11.06 -12.97
N HIS A 325 -15.01 11.53 -11.75
CA HIS A 325 -15.85 11.20 -10.60
C HIS A 325 -17.30 11.62 -10.87
N ALA A 326 -18.23 11.11 -10.07
CA ALA A 326 -19.61 11.55 -10.06
C ALA A 326 -20.03 12.02 -8.66
N GLY A 327 -21.02 12.91 -8.65
CA GLY A 327 -21.41 13.70 -7.48
C GLY A 327 -22.70 13.22 -6.80
N GLU A 328 -23.19 12.03 -7.12
CA GLU A 328 -24.27 11.42 -6.35
C GLU A 328 -23.80 10.94 -4.98
N ASP A 329 -24.74 10.85 -4.05
CA ASP A 329 -24.49 10.35 -2.70
C ASP A 329 -23.92 8.92 -2.73
N VAL A 330 -22.94 8.64 -1.87
CA VAL A 330 -22.36 7.31 -1.68
C VAL A 330 -22.92 6.62 -0.44
N ALA A 331 -22.94 5.28 -0.46
CA ALA A 331 -23.44 4.48 0.66
C ALA A 331 -22.43 4.42 1.82
N VAL A 332 -22.97 4.33 3.04
CA VAL A 332 -22.24 3.92 4.24
C VAL A 332 -22.88 2.67 4.83
N PHE A 333 -22.09 1.62 5.02
CA PHE A 333 -22.47 0.38 5.66
C PHE A 333 -21.83 0.33 7.05
N ALA A 334 -22.61 -0.01 8.08
CA ALA A 334 -22.08 -0.13 9.44
C ALA A 334 -22.62 -1.38 10.15
N GLN A 335 -21.76 -2.02 10.95
CA GLN A 335 -22.10 -3.17 11.80
C GLN A 335 -21.41 -3.03 13.16
N GLY A 336 -22.06 -3.52 14.23
CA GLY A 336 -21.49 -3.53 15.58
C GLY A 336 -22.00 -2.40 16.48
N PRO A 337 -21.34 -2.12 17.61
CA PRO A 337 -21.77 -1.11 18.57
C PRO A 337 -21.97 0.26 17.91
N TRP A 338 -23.12 0.90 18.18
CA TRP A 338 -23.46 2.22 17.64
C TRP A 338 -23.64 2.30 16.11
N SER A 339 -23.69 1.17 15.39
CA SER A 339 -23.97 1.15 13.95
C SER A 339 -25.29 1.83 13.55
N HIS A 340 -26.27 1.89 14.46
CA HIS A 340 -27.54 2.60 14.26
C HIS A 340 -27.39 4.13 14.07
N LEU A 341 -26.22 4.71 14.32
CA LEU A 341 -25.93 6.12 14.03
C LEU A 341 -25.73 6.38 12.52
N PHE A 342 -25.45 5.35 11.73
CA PHE A 342 -25.18 5.43 10.29
C PHE A 342 -26.46 5.14 9.48
N ILE A 343 -27.50 5.93 9.72
CA ILE A 343 -28.80 5.83 9.03
C ILE A 343 -29.19 7.18 8.40
N GLY A 344 -30.04 7.12 7.38
CA GLY A 344 -30.52 8.31 6.65
C GLY A 344 -29.45 8.95 5.75
N THR A 345 -29.74 10.12 5.23
CA THR A 345 -28.79 10.96 4.50
C THR A 345 -27.93 11.75 5.50
N MET A 346 -26.62 11.76 5.31
CA MET A 346 -25.70 12.42 6.23
C MET A 346 -24.55 13.08 5.49
N GLU A 347 -24.05 14.17 6.06
CA GLU A 347 -22.84 14.81 5.58
C GLU A 347 -21.63 13.90 5.81
N GLN A 348 -20.76 13.75 4.80
CA GLN A 348 -19.64 12.81 4.82
C GLN A 348 -18.71 13.00 6.04
N HIS A 349 -18.45 14.25 6.44
CA HIS A 349 -17.60 14.55 7.59
C HIS A 349 -18.16 13.98 8.92
N THR A 350 -19.47 13.76 9.02
CA THR A 350 -20.12 13.25 10.23
C THR A 350 -19.78 11.78 10.53
N ILE A 351 -19.31 11.01 9.54
CA ILE A 351 -18.87 9.62 9.70
C ILE A 351 -17.81 9.54 10.81
N SER A 352 -16.80 10.40 10.74
CA SER A 352 -15.72 10.47 11.72
C SER A 352 -16.21 10.81 13.13
N HIS A 353 -17.16 11.75 13.24
CA HIS A 353 -17.77 12.14 14.51
C HIS A 353 -18.58 11.01 15.13
N LYS A 354 -19.33 10.25 14.32
CA LYS A 354 -20.11 9.09 14.77
C LYS A 354 -19.20 7.95 15.26
N MET A 355 -18.09 7.69 14.56
CA MET A 355 -17.07 6.73 15.00
C MET A 355 -16.40 7.17 16.32
N ALA A 356 -15.98 8.44 16.41
CA ALA A 356 -15.37 8.98 17.61
C ALA A 356 -16.35 8.98 18.80
N TYR A 357 -17.63 9.26 18.55
CA TYR A 357 -18.70 9.10 19.52
C TYR A 357 -18.77 7.65 20.00
N ALA A 358 -18.93 6.69 19.09
CA ALA A 358 -19.03 5.26 19.42
C ALA A 358 -17.85 4.77 20.28
N ALA A 359 -16.63 5.18 19.93
CA ALA A 359 -15.39 4.77 20.58
C ALA A 359 -14.98 5.58 21.82
N CYS A 360 -15.77 6.59 22.22
CA CYS A 360 -15.43 7.48 23.35
C CYS A 360 -14.13 8.26 23.14
N TRP A 361 -13.86 8.71 21.91
CA TRP A 361 -12.62 9.39 21.54
C TRP A 361 -12.78 10.91 21.44
N GLY A 362 -11.64 11.62 21.53
CA GLY A 362 -11.57 13.07 21.35
C GLY A 362 -12.55 13.84 22.24
N ALA A 363 -13.38 14.67 21.61
CA ALA A 363 -14.39 15.49 22.28
C ALA A 363 -15.50 14.67 22.97
N TYR A 364 -15.62 13.38 22.69
CA TYR A 364 -16.66 12.49 23.23
C TYR A 364 -16.18 11.65 24.42
N LYS A 365 -14.94 11.82 24.89
CA LYS A 365 -14.37 11.04 26.02
C LYS A 365 -15.20 11.08 27.30
N THR A 366 -15.86 12.20 27.57
CA THR A 366 -16.64 12.44 28.79
C THR A 366 -18.15 12.22 28.61
N ARG A 367 -18.61 11.69 27.46
CA ARG A 367 -20.04 11.43 27.27
C ARG A 367 -20.49 10.32 28.23
N GLN A 368 -21.75 10.41 28.64
CA GLN A 368 -22.38 9.40 29.46
C GLN A 368 -22.32 8.02 28.78
N GLY A 369 -21.86 7.01 29.51
CA GLY A 369 -21.69 5.63 29.00
C GLY A 369 -20.28 5.30 28.52
N CYS A 370 -19.35 6.25 28.49
CA CYS A 370 -17.93 5.97 28.31
C CYS A 370 -17.29 5.56 29.63
N LYS A 371 -16.45 4.52 29.58
CA LYS A 371 -15.67 4.02 30.72
C LYS A 371 -14.25 4.58 30.69
#